data_AF-A0A2V2XKW0-F1
#
_entry.id   AF-A0A2V2XKW0-F1
#
_cell.length_a   1.000
_cell.length_b   1.000
_cell.length_c   1.000
_cell.angle_alpha   90.00
_cell.angle_beta   90.00
_cell.angle_gamma   90.00
#
_symmetry.space_group_name_H-M   'P 1'
#
loop_
_entity.id
_entity.type
_entity.pdbx_description
1 polymer ?
#
loop_
_entity_poly.entity_id
_entity_poly.type
_entity_poly.pdbx_seq_one_letter_code
_entity_poly.pdbx_strand_id
1 'polypeptide(L)'
;MGLLLQNLGQPKLPQPTETLQLLTNILQNFPSLFKSVQQGINLLMALIPASNLTALELGLFNPADAVKEVVASAYHRFSHFLTCRRALVLAAVSLHDSSLEVVKSMQRVTQDPVYSFSLDPMDWNDLLYFLRNYGQHQASHAVRIGETMRELFLLPSTTVAQQKLWLEDLKKMLDKVLLYLFRFCLPH
;
A
#
# COMPACT_ATOMS: atom_id res chain seq x y z
N MET A 1 -24.10 -7.56 -6.44
CA MET A 1 -23.40 -6.95 -5.29
C MET A 1 -24.20 -7.02 -3.99
N GLY A 2 -25.48 -6.59 -3.95
CA GLY A 2 -26.30 -6.72 -2.73
C GLY A 2 -26.32 -8.12 -2.13
N LEU A 3 -26.51 -9.16 -2.96
CA LEU A 3 -26.44 -10.56 -2.53
C LEU A 3 -25.05 -11.03 -2.05
N LEU A 4 -23.96 -10.50 -2.61
CA LEU A 4 -22.60 -10.82 -2.14
C LEU A 4 -22.36 -10.18 -0.77
N LEU A 5 -22.78 -8.92 -0.61
CA LEU A 5 -22.57 -8.16 0.62
C LEU A 5 -23.46 -8.63 1.77
N GLN A 6 -24.70 -9.02 1.49
CA GLN A 6 -25.66 -9.53 2.48
C GLN A 6 -25.28 -10.91 3.04
N ASN A 7 -24.46 -11.66 2.33
CA ASN A 7 -24.12 -13.04 2.70
C ASN A 7 -22.62 -13.23 3.00
N LEU A 8 -21.86 -12.13 3.16
CA LEU A 8 -20.45 -12.17 3.58
C LEU A 8 -20.29 -12.95 4.90
N GLY A 9 -19.38 -13.92 4.91
CA GLY A 9 -19.11 -14.78 6.06
C GLY A 9 -19.94 -16.07 6.15
N GLN A 10 -20.85 -16.32 5.19
CA GLN A 10 -21.55 -17.61 5.13
C GLN A 10 -20.65 -18.70 4.52
N PRO A 11 -20.78 -19.96 5.00
CA PRO A 11 -20.06 -21.09 4.41
C PRO A 11 -20.46 -21.26 2.94
N LYS A 12 -19.46 -21.44 2.06
CA LYS A 12 -19.55 -21.58 0.58
C LYS A 12 -19.57 -20.28 -0.25
N LEU A 13 -19.38 -19.12 0.35
CA LEU A 13 -19.18 -17.86 -0.38
C LEU A 13 -17.69 -17.44 -0.45
N PRO A 14 -17.32 -16.56 -1.39
CA PRO A 14 -15.93 -16.11 -1.53
C PRO A 14 -15.44 -15.47 -0.23
N GLN A 15 -14.17 -15.69 0.09
CA GLN A 15 -13.57 -15.06 1.26
C GLN A 15 -13.63 -13.51 1.12
N PRO A 16 -13.62 -12.74 2.22
CA PRO A 16 -13.64 -11.27 2.17
C PRO A 16 -12.59 -10.69 1.22
N THR A 17 -11.41 -11.33 1.17
CA THR A 17 -10.29 -10.97 0.29
C THR A 17 -10.59 -11.22 -1.19
N GLU A 18 -11.17 -12.37 -1.54
CA GLU A 18 -11.57 -12.68 -2.92
C GLU A 18 -12.67 -11.72 -3.39
N THR A 19 -13.58 -11.38 -2.47
CA THR A 19 -14.65 -10.40 -2.72
C THR A 19 -14.04 -9.00 -2.95
N LEU A 20 -13.03 -8.61 -2.17
CA LEU A 20 -12.34 -7.33 -2.37
C LEU A 20 -11.63 -7.29 -3.75
N GLN A 21 -10.92 -8.35 -4.12
CA GLN A 21 -10.26 -8.45 -5.43
C GLN A 21 -11.28 -8.36 -6.58
N LEU A 22 -12.42 -9.04 -6.46
CA LEU A 22 -13.50 -8.95 -7.43
C LEU A 22 -14.04 -7.53 -7.55
N LEU A 23 -14.28 -6.85 -6.43
CA LEU A 23 -14.78 -5.48 -6.40
C LEU A 23 -13.79 -4.49 -7.01
N THR A 24 -12.49 -4.64 -6.72
CA THR A 24 -11.41 -3.87 -7.36
C THR A 24 -11.42 -4.09 -8.88
N ASN A 25 -11.54 -5.33 -9.35
CA ASN A 25 -11.61 -5.63 -10.78
C ASN A 25 -12.86 -5.04 -11.44
N ILE A 26 -14.02 -5.08 -10.78
CA ILE A 26 -15.24 -4.45 -11.28
C ILE A 26 -15.05 -2.95 -11.40
N LEU A 27 -14.46 -2.30 -10.39
CA LEU A 27 -14.24 -0.86 -10.42
C LEU A 27 -13.27 -0.43 -11.51
N GLN A 28 -12.22 -1.22 -11.74
CA GLN A 28 -11.25 -0.99 -12.81
C GLN A 28 -11.89 -1.06 -14.21
N ASN A 29 -12.79 -2.02 -14.44
CA ASN A 29 -13.40 -2.25 -15.76
C ASN A 29 -14.71 -1.48 -15.97
N PHE A 30 -15.41 -1.12 -14.88
CA PHE A 30 -16.72 -0.46 -14.91
C PHE A 30 -16.78 0.70 -13.90
N PRO A 31 -16.07 1.82 -14.15
CA PRO A 31 -16.04 2.96 -13.24
C PRO A 31 -17.43 3.56 -12.94
N SER A 32 -18.40 3.39 -13.84
CA SER A 32 -19.79 3.84 -13.63
C SER A 32 -20.47 3.17 -12.42
N LEU A 33 -19.94 2.04 -11.94
CA LEU A 33 -20.44 1.32 -10.77
C LEU A 33 -19.82 1.79 -9.44
N PHE A 34 -19.03 2.87 -9.47
CA PHE A 34 -18.25 3.41 -8.35
C PHE A 34 -19.00 3.40 -7.01
N LYS A 35 -20.15 4.07 -6.92
CA LYS A 35 -20.90 4.23 -5.65
C LYS A 35 -21.25 2.89 -5.02
N SER A 36 -21.71 1.95 -5.84
CA SER A 36 -22.16 0.64 -5.40
C SER A 36 -20.97 -0.24 -4.97
N VAL A 37 -19.81 -0.09 -5.64
CA VAL A 37 -18.59 -0.83 -5.30
C VAL A 37 -17.93 -0.26 -4.04
N GLN A 38 -17.91 1.06 -3.88
CA GLN A 38 -17.32 1.76 -2.74
C GLN A 38 -17.96 1.33 -1.41
N GLN A 39 -19.28 1.16 -1.37
CA GLN A 39 -19.97 0.66 -0.17
C GLN A 39 -19.53 -0.77 0.17
N GLY A 40 -19.33 -1.62 -0.83
CA GLY A 40 -18.85 -2.99 -0.64
C GLY A 40 -17.42 -3.03 -0.10
N ILE A 41 -16.52 -2.23 -0.68
CA ILE A 41 -15.12 -2.12 -0.23
C ILE A 41 -15.06 -1.59 1.22
N ASN A 42 -15.86 -0.58 1.55
CA ASN A 42 -15.96 -0.03 2.91
C ASN A 42 -16.44 -1.04 3.96
N LEU A 43 -17.32 -1.98 3.58
CA LEU A 43 -17.79 -3.04 4.46
C LEU A 43 -16.72 -4.12 4.66
N LEU A 44 -16.06 -4.52 3.57
CA LEU A 44 -15.07 -5.58 3.57
C LEU A 44 -13.78 -5.21 4.30
N MET A 45 -13.40 -3.93 4.28
CA MET A 45 -12.10 -3.52 4.80
C MET A 45 -11.86 -3.92 6.26
N ALA A 46 -12.90 -3.91 7.09
CA ALA A 46 -12.84 -4.32 8.49
C ALA A 46 -12.76 -5.84 8.70
N LEU A 47 -13.07 -6.62 7.66
CA LEU A 47 -13.18 -8.09 7.68
C LEU A 47 -12.00 -8.78 6.99
N ILE A 48 -11.07 -8.02 6.41
CA ILE A 48 -9.89 -8.58 5.75
C ILE A 48 -8.91 -9.05 6.83
N PRO A 49 -8.56 -10.34 6.87
CA PRO A 49 -7.57 -10.84 7.81
C PRO A 49 -6.18 -10.28 7.49
N ALA A 50 -5.34 -10.10 8.50
CA ALA A 50 -3.97 -9.60 8.34
C ALA A 50 -3.14 -10.40 7.32
N SER A 51 -3.38 -11.72 7.21
CA SER A 51 -2.71 -12.61 6.24
C SER A 51 -2.96 -12.21 4.78
N ASN A 52 -4.01 -11.42 4.52
CA ASN A 52 -4.48 -11.08 3.18
C ASN A 52 -4.28 -9.58 2.86
N LEU A 53 -3.31 -8.93 3.51
CA LEU A 53 -2.89 -7.55 3.22
C LEU A 53 -2.60 -7.32 1.72
N THR A 54 -2.14 -8.35 1.00
CA THR A 54 -1.85 -8.29 -0.44
C THR A 54 -3.03 -7.83 -1.29
N ALA A 55 -4.28 -8.08 -0.88
CA ALA A 55 -5.43 -7.52 -1.61
C ALA A 55 -5.54 -5.99 -1.50
N LEU A 56 -5.09 -5.41 -0.39
CA LEU A 56 -5.02 -3.95 -0.21
C LEU A 56 -3.85 -3.35 -0.97
N GLU A 57 -2.71 -4.03 -0.95
CA GLU A 57 -1.53 -3.66 -1.75
C GLU A 57 -1.91 -3.58 -3.25
N LEU A 58 -2.59 -4.59 -3.78
CA LEU A 58 -3.08 -4.59 -5.17
C LEU A 58 -4.05 -3.44 -5.47
N GLY A 59 -4.85 -3.02 -4.49
CA GLY A 59 -5.75 -1.88 -4.62
C GLY A 59 -5.01 -0.53 -4.68
N LEU A 60 -4.03 -0.32 -3.80
CA LEU A 60 -3.25 0.93 -3.71
C LEU A 60 -2.15 1.06 -4.79
N PHE A 61 -1.70 -0.06 -5.33
CA PHE A 61 -0.84 -0.13 -6.50
C PHE A 61 -1.61 -0.35 -7.81
N ASN A 62 -2.92 -0.12 -7.84
CA ASN A 62 -3.67 -0.21 -9.10
C ASN A 62 -3.38 1.01 -10.01
N PRO A 63 -3.23 0.82 -11.34
CA PRO A 63 -3.12 1.94 -12.28
C PRO A 63 -4.30 2.89 -12.27
N ALA A 64 -5.51 2.41 -11.97
CA ALA A 64 -6.71 3.22 -12.02
C ALA A 64 -6.88 4.04 -10.73
N ASP A 65 -6.89 5.37 -10.86
CA ASP A 65 -7.04 6.29 -9.71
C ASP A 65 -8.31 6.02 -8.91
N ALA A 66 -9.43 5.72 -9.59
CA ALA A 66 -10.69 5.38 -8.93
C ALA A 66 -10.55 4.18 -7.97
N VAL A 67 -9.76 3.17 -8.33
CA VAL A 67 -9.50 2.01 -7.48
C VAL A 67 -8.67 2.43 -6.27
N LYS A 68 -7.55 3.14 -6.51
CA LYS A 68 -6.66 3.60 -5.44
C LYS A 68 -7.41 4.46 -4.43
N GLU A 69 -8.19 5.43 -4.90
CA GLU A 69 -8.94 6.36 -4.06
C GLU A 69 -10.00 5.65 -3.22
N VAL A 70 -10.74 4.70 -3.79
CA VAL A 70 -11.74 3.94 -3.04
C VAL A 70 -11.09 3.08 -1.98
N VAL A 71 -10.03 2.34 -2.34
CA VAL A 71 -9.29 1.50 -1.39
C VAL A 71 -8.67 2.35 -0.29
N ALA A 72 -8.07 3.50 -0.64
CA ALA A 72 -7.48 4.44 0.30
C ALA A 72 -8.53 5.03 1.26
N SER A 73 -9.69 5.43 0.73
CA SER A 73 -10.77 5.99 1.54
C SER A 73 -11.29 5.01 2.60
N ALA A 74 -11.27 3.70 2.28
CA ALA A 74 -11.68 2.65 3.18
C ALA A 74 -10.56 2.22 4.16
N TYR A 75 -9.29 2.45 3.80
CA TYR A 75 -8.09 1.87 4.44
C TYR A 75 -8.06 2.02 5.97
N HIS A 76 -8.50 3.16 6.51
CA HIS A 76 -8.62 3.42 7.95
C HIS A 76 -9.45 2.39 8.73
N ARG A 77 -10.29 1.62 8.04
CA ARG A 77 -11.14 0.57 8.64
C ARG A 77 -10.44 -0.77 8.79
N PHE A 78 -9.22 -0.92 8.27
CA PHE A 78 -8.45 -2.14 8.44
C PHE A 78 -8.10 -2.33 9.91
N SER A 79 -8.58 -3.41 10.51
CA SER A 79 -8.57 -3.63 11.96
C SER A 79 -7.22 -4.10 12.51
N HIS A 80 -6.24 -4.38 11.65
CA HIS A 80 -5.01 -5.07 12.02
C HIS A 80 -3.75 -4.20 12.01
N PHE A 81 -3.87 -2.86 11.97
CA PHE A 81 -2.70 -1.96 11.95
C PHE A 81 -1.72 -2.21 13.12
N LEU A 82 -2.23 -2.49 14.32
CA LEU A 82 -1.40 -2.76 15.50
C LEU A 82 -0.58 -4.06 15.40
N THR A 83 -1.08 -5.04 14.65
CA THR A 83 -0.44 -6.37 14.49
C THR A 83 0.23 -6.57 13.13
N CYS A 84 0.05 -5.61 12.22
CA CYS A 84 0.49 -5.69 10.82
C CYS A 84 1.19 -4.39 10.43
N ARG A 85 2.43 -4.22 10.89
CA ARG A 85 3.24 -3.03 10.64
C ARG A 85 3.38 -2.70 9.15
N ARG A 86 3.50 -3.71 8.29
CA ARG A 86 3.56 -3.55 6.83
C ARG A 86 2.39 -2.75 6.25
N ALA A 87 1.21 -2.81 6.87
CA ALA A 87 0.06 -1.99 6.46
C ALA A 87 0.28 -0.49 6.75
N LEU A 88 0.93 -0.15 7.87
CA LEU A 88 1.30 1.23 8.17
C LEU A 88 2.42 1.72 7.23
N VAL A 89 3.39 0.87 6.91
CA VAL A 89 4.43 1.18 5.89
C VAL A 89 3.80 1.40 4.52
N LEU A 90 2.79 0.59 4.14
CA LEU A 90 2.04 0.78 2.90
C LEU A 90 1.30 2.13 2.87
N ALA A 91 0.75 2.56 4.01
CA ALA A 91 0.15 3.89 4.14
C ALA A 91 1.20 4.99 3.95
N ALA A 92 2.40 4.84 4.53
CA ALA A 92 3.51 5.77 4.37
C ALA A 92 3.94 5.90 2.89
N VAL A 93 4.12 4.78 2.19
CA VAL A 93 4.41 4.76 0.74
C VAL A 93 3.32 5.49 -0.05
N SER A 94 2.07 5.33 0.34
CA SER A 94 0.93 5.94 -0.33
C SER A 94 0.78 7.45 -0.05
N LEU A 95 1.55 8.03 0.88
CA LEU A 95 1.64 9.49 1.08
C LEU A 95 2.32 10.21 -0.10
N HIS A 96 3.08 9.48 -0.91
CA HIS A 96 3.73 10.02 -2.11
C HIS A 96 2.88 9.84 -3.39
N ASP A 97 1.61 9.44 -3.27
CA ASP A 97 0.72 9.32 -4.43
C ASP A 97 0.42 10.66 -5.09
N SER A 98 0.19 10.63 -6.41
CA SER A 98 -0.21 11.81 -7.17
C SER A 98 -1.65 12.25 -6.88
N SER A 99 -2.53 11.34 -6.42
CA SER A 99 -3.89 11.67 -6.00
C SER A 99 -3.91 12.24 -4.58
N LEU A 100 -4.38 13.48 -4.46
CA LEU A 100 -4.55 14.16 -3.18
C LEU A 100 -5.52 13.42 -2.25
N GLU A 101 -6.53 12.73 -2.79
CA GLU A 101 -7.51 11.99 -1.99
C GLU A 101 -6.90 10.72 -1.38
N VAL A 102 -5.97 10.07 -2.10
CA VAL A 102 -5.16 8.97 -1.55
C VAL A 102 -4.30 9.50 -0.40
N VAL A 103 -3.53 10.58 -0.64
CA VAL A 103 -2.64 11.17 0.37
C VAL A 103 -3.40 11.56 1.63
N LYS A 104 -4.52 12.29 1.49
CA LYS A 104 -5.38 12.70 2.60
C LYS A 104 -5.95 11.52 3.38
N SER A 105 -6.33 10.45 2.70
CA SER A 105 -6.84 9.24 3.35
C SER A 105 -5.75 8.51 4.13
N MET A 106 -4.53 8.48 3.60
CA MET A 106 -3.37 7.83 4.24
C MET A 106 -2.84 8.63 5.42
N GLN A 107 -2.88 9.97 5.36
CA GLN A 107 -2.57 10.83 6.49
C GLN A 107 -3.44 10.53 7.71
N ARG A 108 -4.73 10.23 7.51
CA ARG A 108 -5.61 9.84 8.63
C ARG A 108 -5.15 8.58 9.35
N VAL A 109 -4.42 7.69 8.67
CA VAL A 109 -3.89 6.45 9.25
C VAL A 109 -2.51 6.70 9.86
N THR A 110 -1.59 7.34 9.12
CA THR A 110 -0.22 7.55 9.59
C THR A 110 -0.11 8.57 10.71
N GLN A 111 -1.06 9.51 10.81
CA GLN A 111 -1.14 10.52 11.87
C GLN A 111 -2.10 10.13 12.98
N ASP A 112 -2.72 8.95 12.92
CA ASP A 112 -3.59 8.48 13.99
C ASP A 112 -2.75 8.21 15.25
N PRO A 113 -3.01 8.91 16.37
CA PRO A 113 -2.25 8.72 17.61
C PRO A 113 -2.38 7.30 18.16
N VAL A 114 -3.44 6.56 17.82
CA VAL A 114 -3.65 5.17 18.27
C VAL A 114 -2.52 4.26 17.81
N TYR A 115 -1.96 4.49 16.63
CA TYR A 115 -0.89 3.66 16.08
C TYR A 115 0.50 4.19 16.42
N SER A 116 0.62 5.47 16.80
CA SER A 116 1.90 6.13 17.09
C SER A 116 2.97 5.82 16.04
N PHE A 117 2.55 5.83 14.77
CA PHE A 117 3.38 5.35 13.68
C PHE A 117 4.44 6.38 13.29
N SER A 118 5.67 5.89 13.16
CA SER A 118 6.75 6.56 12.47
C SER A 118 7.55 5.51 11.68
N LEU A 119 8.15 5.95 10.57
CA LEU A 119 9.09 5.12 9.85
C LEU A 119 10.29 4.79 10.74
N ASP A 120 10.73 3.54 10.69
CA ASP A 120 11.90 3.06 11.41
C ASP A 120 12.76 2.14 10.53
N PRO A 121 14.05 1.98 10.84
CA PRO A 121 14.97 1.20 9.99
C PRO A 121 14.53 -0.25 9.70
N MET A 122 13.67 -0.87 10.50
CA MET A 122 13.15 -2.22 10.27
C MET A 122 12.16 -2.27 9.09
N ASP A 123 11.56 -1.13 8.72
CA ASP A 123 10.62 -1.01 7.59
C ASP A 123 11.30 -1.24 6.23
N TRP A 124 12.63 -1.23 6.19
CA TRP A 124 13.40 -1.47 4.98
C TRP A 124 12.99 -2.75 4.25
N ASN A 125 12.73 -3.83 5.00
CA ASN A 125 12.33 -5.11 4.41
C ASN A 125 10.96 -5.05 3.73
N ASP A 126 10.02 -4.28 4.30
CA ASP A 126 8.70 -4.07 3.71
C ASP A 126 8.80 -3.21 2.45
N LEU A 127 9.68 -2.18 2.44
CA LEU A 127 9.94 -1.38 1.24
C LEU A 127 10.61 -2.19 0.14
N LEU A 128 11.59 -3.05 0.47
CA LEU A 128 12.17 -3.99 -0.50
C LEU A 128 11.09 -4.95 -1.06
N TYR A 129 10.21 -5.44 -0.19
CA TYR A 129 9.08 -6.26 -0.61
C TYR A 129 8.18 -5.50 -1.61
N PHE A 130 7.78 -4.27 -1.30
CA PHE A 130 6.95 -3.49 -2.22
C PHE A 130 7.66 -3.18 -3.53
N LEU A 131 8.95 -2.87 -3.47
CA LEU A 131 9.75 -2.56 -4.65
C LEU A 131 9.85 -3.77 -5.60
N ARG A 132 10.04 -4.97 -5.05
CA ARG A 132 10.06 -6.23 -5.82
C ARG A 132 8.71 -6.55 -6.45
N ASN A 133 7.63 -6.42 -5.67
CA ASN A 133 6.32 -6.90 -6.09
C ASN A 133 5.50 -5.88 -6.88
N TYR A 134 5.76 -4.58 -6.72
CA TYR A 134 4.93 -3.51 -7.31
C TYR A 134 5.73 -2.44 -8.05
N GLY A 135 6.98 -2.19 -7.66
CA GLY A 135 7.82 -1.15 -8.24
C GLY A 135 8.18 -1.38 -9.71
N GLN A 136 8.29 -2.64 -10.13
CA GLN A 136 8.57 -3.01 -11.53
C GLN A 136 7.39 -2.81 -12.47
N HIS A 137 6.17 -2.69 -11.93
CA HIS A 137 4.96 -2.62 -12.76
C HIS A 137 4.76 -1.24 -13.37
N GLN A 138 5.11 -0.17 -12.64
CA GLN A 138 4.99 1.21 -13.11
C GLN A 138 6.04 2.11 -12.46
N ALA A 139 6.57 3.07 -13.23
CA ALA A 139 7.56 4.02 -12.73
C ALA A 139 7.04 4.83 -11.52
N SER A 140 5.75 5.22 -11.53
CA SER A 140 5.11 5.91 -10.41
C SER A 140 5.13 5.09 -9.11
N HIS A 141 5.07 3.76 -9.18
CA HIS A 141 5.15 2.89 -8.00
C HIS A 141 6.57 2.90 -7.43
N ALA A 142 7.57 2.72 -8.29
CA ALA A 142 8.97 2.78 -7.91
C ALA A 142 9.33 4.13 -7.28
N VAL A 143 8.83 5.24 -7.83
CA VAL A 143 9.05 6.59 -7.28
C VAL A 143 8.46 6.71 -5.88
N ARG A 144 7.19 6.33 -5.67
CA ARG A 144 6.54 6.38 -4.35
C ARG A 144 7.32 5.59 -3.29
N ILE A 145 7.70 4.36 -3.62
CA ILE A 145 8.48 3.50 -2.74
C ILE A 145 9.88 4.09 -2.48
N GLY A 146 10.50 4.65 -3.52
CA GLY A 146 11.80 5.29 -3.45
C GLY A 146 11.85 6.52 -2.56
N GLU A 147 10.83 7.36 -2.58
CA GLU A 147 10.75 8.52 -1.67
C GLU A 147 10.65 8.05 -0.20
N THR A 148 9.86 7.02 0.11
CA THR A 148 9.82 6.46 1.46
C THR A 148 11.14 5.80 1.87
N MET A 149 11.82 5.14 0.94
CA MET A 149 13.18 4.63 1.19
C MET A 149 14.14 5.78 1.49
N ARG A 150 14.08 6.87 0.74
CA ARG A 150 14.89 8.07 1.00
C ARG A 150 14.59 8.66 2.37
N GLU A 151 13.34 8.71 2.81
CA GLU A 151 12.99 9.13 4.17
C GLU A 151 13.68 8.26 5.23
N LEU A 152 13.70 6.93 5.07
CA LEU A 152 14.46 6.03 5.96
C LEU A 152 15.96 6.35 5.96
N PHE A 153 16.56 6.63 4.79
CA PHE A 153 17.97 7.00 4.71
C PHE A 153 18.28 8.27 5.50
N LEU A 154 17.35 9.22 5.55
CA LEU A 154 17.51 10.51 6.21
C LEU A 154 17.16 10.50 7.70
N LEU A 155 16.66 9.39 8.25
CA LEU A 155 16.33 9.29 9.67
C LEU A 155 17.59 9.44 10.55
N PRO A 156 17.52 10.18 11.67
CA PRO A 156 18.63 10.29 12.62
C PRO A 156 19.06 8.95 13.22
N SER A 157 18.16 7.97 13.27
CA SER A 157 18.42 6.61 13.76
C SER A 157 19.13 5.71 12.75
N THR A 158 19.24 6.14 11.49
CA THR A 158 19.86 5.36 10.42
C THR A 158 21.37 5.58 10.38
N THR A 159 22.14 4.51 10.54
CA THR A 159 23.61 4.57 10.51
C THR A 159 24.17 4.43 9.09
N VAL A 160 25.37 4.96 8.87
CA VAL A 160 26.11 4.79 7.60
C VAL A 160 26.33 3.31 7.26
N ALA A 161 26.53 2.45 8.26
CA ALA A 161 26.68 1.01 8.05
C ALA A 161 25.38 0.38 7.51
N GLN A 162 24.23 0.76 8.05
CA GLN A 162 22.92 0.32 7.55
C GLN A 162 22.67 0.83 6.13
N GLN A 163 22.92 2.11 5.85
CA GLN A 163 22.78 2.66 4.50
C GLN A 163 23.62 1.90 3.46
N LYS A 164 24.87 1.54 3.82
CA LYS A 164 25.71 0.70 2.95
C LYS A 164 25.08 -0.66 2.68
N LEU A 165 24.58 -1.34 3.70
CA LEU A 165 23.90 -2.64 3.53
C LEU A 165 22.66 -2.50 2.64
N TRP A 166 21.86 -1.47 2.85
CA TRP A 166 20.67 -1.16 2.03
C TRP A 166 21.01 -0.91 0.57
N LEU A 167 22.11 -0.19 0.30
CA LEU A 167 22.60 -0.01 -1.07
C LEU A 167 23.03 -1.35 -1.71
N GLU A 168 23.67 -2.25 -0.95
CA GLU A 168 23.99 -3.59 -1.44
C GLU A 168 22.73 -4.43 -1.72
N ASP A 169 21.69 -4.31 -0.90
CA ASP A 169 20.41 -4.97 -1.16
C ASP A 169 19.74 -4.45 -2.44
N LEU A 170 19.79 -3.14 -2.66
CA LEU A 170 19.31 -2.52 -3.90
C LEU A 170 20.11 -3.00 -5.12
N LYS A 171 21.45 -3.05 -5.03
CA LYS A 171 22.30 -3.54 -6.14
C LYS A 171 21.97 -4.97 -6.56
N LYS A 172 21.60 -5.84 -5.61
CA LYS A 172 21.18 -7.22 -5.90
C LYS A 172 19.85 -7.28 -6.67
N MET A 173 19.05 -6.21 -6.63
CA MET A 173 17.77 -6.12 -7.34
C MET A 173 17.98 -5.66 -8.78
N LEU A 174 18.74 -6.44 -9.57
CA LEU A 174 19.07 -6.20 -10.98
C LEU A 174 17.82 -6.14 -11.86
N ASP A 175 17.17 -4.97 -11.95
CA ASP A 175 16.14 -4.67 -12.93
C ASP A 175 16.03 -3.15 -13.21
N LYS A 176 15.39 -2.79 -14.35
CA LYS A 176 15.28 -1.43 -14.92
C LYS A 176 14.88 -0.32 -13.94
N VAL A 177 14.24 -0.66 -12.82
CA VAL A 177 13.84 0.27 -11.75
C VAL A 177 15.02 0.85 -10.96
N LEU A 178 16.16 0.15 -10.86
CA LEU A 178 17.38 0.67 -10.21
C LEU A 178 17.87 1.98 -10.83
N LEU A 179 17.75 2.11 -12.16
CA LEU A 179 18.16 3.32 -12.88
C LEU A 179 17.34 4.56 -12.47
N TYR A 180 16.07 4.36 -12.08
CA TYR A 180 15.24 5.44 -11.56
C TYR A 180 15.57 5.74 -10.11
N LEU A 181 15.70 4.72 -9.25
CA LEU A 181 15.98 4.91 -7.83
C LEU A 181 17.36 5.51 -7.54
N PHE A 182 18.40 5.10 -8.29
CA PHE A 182 19.75 5.66 -8.13
C PHE A 182 19.80 7.16 -8.40
N ARG A 183 18.87 7.69 -9.20
CA ARG A 183 18.78 9.13 -9.50
C ARG A 183 18.11 9.95 -8.40
N PHE A 184 17.33 9.31 -7.52
CA PHE A 184 16.55 9.98 -6.47
C PHE A 184 17.08 9.72 -5.04
N CYS A 185 17.70 8.56 -4.79
CA CYS A 185 18.12 8.15 -3.44
C CYS A 185 19.54 8.58 -3.03
N LEU A 186 20.40 8.96 -3.99
CA LEU A 186 21.76 9.42 -3.66
C LEU A 186 21.79 10.95 -3.55
N PRO A 187 22.15 11.52 -2.39
CA PRO A 187 22.56 12.91 -2.34
C PRO A 187 23.88 13.05 -3.13
N HIS A 188 23.94 14.02 -4.03
CA HIS A 188 25.18 14.45 -4.69
C HIS A 188 26.16 15.04 -3.68
#